data_AF-A0A958BNW5-F1
#
_entry.id   AF-A0A958BNW5-F1
#
_cell.length_a   1.000
_cell.length_b   1.000
_cell.length_c   1.000
_cell.angle_alpha   90.00
_cell.angle_beta   90.00
_cell.angle_gamma   90.00
#
_symmetry.space_group_name_H-M   'P 1'
#
loop_
_entity.id
_entity.type
_entity.pdbx_description
1 polymer ?
#
loop_
_entity_poly.entity_id
_entity_poly.type
_entity_poly.pdbx_seq_one_letter_code
_entity_poly.pdbx_strand_id
1 'polypeptide(L)'
;MNCARHRTLLASLAVLLALLGGCIVSDLTNALRRGQLGWLGKFPKIELEEPPAPEGTLSDPVPMTVHPDAEFDLTTIDDKGLAVFVSDRSGNWDLWAQPLDGAPPQRLLDLPSRESQPVVSPDRDWVAFVSDHSDEHGDIHRVKLEPSGTLDQVNRSGRKEEEQLPRVNTIESSPQWVNDDLIAFTSKTSDGWRLFAYDWDSEKTWLLSSSEVREFALSPDEDHGSLIAYLAGGALWLARLENGRGDKPLRGVRVSPGTALEGFPAWGMRESDKGLWLYYTRWMDDTNLDGLVDAEDNPSLWRIEVDSVAAKTIGLPEPLTGGEAYDVSPAPSKHGLYFVRQRGTGVGIVRLPLAGRAAGLRADEAQVDAIQNWGSAYDRLLGYRWVRQRARTASNQSLEIRCTYEIAEEFEALDNLGQAMAAY
;
A
#
# COMPACT_ATOMS: atom_id res chain seq x y z
N MET A 1 40.81 -25.94 16.99
CA MET A 1 39.89 -27.03 17.35
C MET A 1 39.02 -26.59 18.53
N ASN A 2 37.89 -25.92 18.30
CA ASN A 2 36.84 -25.69 19.32
C ASN A 2 35.49 -25.15 18.77
N CYS A 3 35.27 -25.12 17.44
CA CYS A 3 33.98 -24.71 16.87
C CYS A 3 32.97 -25.86 16.67
N ALA A 4 33.41 -27.12 16.67
CA ALA A 4 32.52 -28.25 16.39
C ALA A 4 31.73 -28.77 17.61
N ARG A 5 32.12 -28.41 18.84
CA ARG A 5 31.46 -28.86 20.08
C ARG A 5 30.23 -28.02 20.48
N HIS A 6 30.11 -26.77 20.02
CA HIS A 6 28.96 -25.92 20.36
C HIS A 6 27.71 -26.22 19.53
N ARG A 7 27.86 -26.61 18.25
CA ARG A 7 26.71 -26.96 17.40
C ARG A 7 26.06 -28.30 17.78
N THR A 8 26.84 -29.25 18.30
CA THR A 8 26.33 -30.53 18.80
C THR A 8 25.58 -30.38 20.12
N LEU A 9 26.05 -29.52 21.04
CA LEU A 9 25.36 -29.25 22.30
C LEU A 9 23.99 -28.54 22.11
N LEU A 10 23.88 -27.62 21.14
CA LEU A 10 22.63 -26.91 20.83
C LEU A 10 21.60 -27.82 20.14
N ALA A 11 22.03 -28.68 19.21
CA ALA A 11 21.15 -29.68 18.60
C ALA A 11 20.68 -30.74 19.62
N SER A 12 21.54 -31.13 20.56
CA SER A 12 21.16 -32.06 21.64
C SER A 12 20.18 -31.45 22.65
N LEU A 13 20.26 -30.13 22.91
CA LEU A 13 19.33 -29.45 23.83
C LEU A 13 17.93 -29.27 23.21
N ALA A 14 17.86 -28.96 21.91
CA ALA A 14 16.59 -28.86 21.18
C ALA A 14 15.87 -30.22 21.07
N VAL A 15 16.62 -31.31 20.87
CA VAL A 15 16.07 -32.68 20.87
C VAL A 15 15.65 -33.12 22.29
N LEU A 16 16.35 -32.70 23.34
CA LEU A 16 15.94 -32.97 24.72
C LEU A 16 14.64 -32.23 25.09
N LEU A 17 14.44 -31.00 24.59
CA LEU A 17 13.22 -30.22 24.78
C LEU A 17 12.03 -30.77 23.97
N ALA A 18 12.27 -31.38 22.81
CA ALA A 18 11.24 -32.04 22.02
C ALA A 18 10.80 -33.42 22.58
N LEU A 19 11.63 -34.05 23.44
CA LEU A 19 11.33 -35.34 24.07
C LEU A 19 10.68 -35.24 25.45
N LEU A 20 10.62 -34.04 26.04
CA LEU A 20 9.96 -33.77 27.30
C LEU A 20 8.57 -33.19 27.02
N GLY A 21 7.54 -34.01 27.22
CA GLY A 21 6.14 -33.67 26.94
C GLY A 21 5.68 -32.31 27.49
N GLY A 22 4.67 -31.73 26.82
CA GLY A 22 4.25 -30.33 26.88
C GLY A 22 3.90 -29.69 28.23
N CYS A 23 4.06 -30.39 29.36
CA CYS A 23 3.86 -29.83 30.69
C CYS A 23 5.07 -29.01 31.20
N ILE A 24 6.29 -29.20 30.67
CA ILE A 24 7.48 -28.49 31.18
C ILE A 24 7.67 -27.11 30.51
N VAL A 25 7.16 -26.92 29.28
CA VAL A 25 7.28 -25.65 28.55
C VAL A 25 6.40 -24.55 29.16
N SER A 26 5.23 -24.89 29.70
CA SER A 26 4.34 -23.97 30.40
C SER A 26 4.90 -23.51 31.76
N ASP A 27 5.59 -24.38 32.48
CA ASP A 27 6.22 -24.03 33.75
C ASP A 27 7.47 -23.16 33.56
N LEU A 28 8.24 -23.38 32.47
CA LEU A 28 9.40 -22.55 32.15
C LEU A 28 8.99 -21.12 31.73
N THR A 29 7.92 -21.00 30.93
CA THR A 29 7.37 -19.68 30.53
C THR A 29 6.75 -18.94 31.71
N ASN A 30 6.11 -19.65 32.64
CA ASN A 30 5.59 -19.06 33.88
C ASN A 30 6.70 -18.65 34.88
N ALA A 31 7.82 -19.40 34.94
CA ALA A 31 8.98 -19.05 35.77
C ALA A 31 9.71 -17.81 35.22
N LEU A 32 9.82 -17.67 33.90
CA LEU A 32 10.38 -16.48 33.24
C LEU A 32 9.50 -15.23 33.46
N ARG A 33 8.16 -15.36 33.44
CA ARG A 33 7.24 -14.24 33.74
C ARG A 33 7.27 -13.76 35.20
N ARG A 34 7.67 -14.60 36.15
CA ARG A 34 7.68 -14.28 37.60
C ARG A 34 9.02 -13.77 38.13
N GLY A 35 10.05 -13.62 37.29
CA GLY A 35 11.33 -12.99 37.68
C GLY A 35 12.10 -13.71 38.79
N GLN A 36 11.93 -15.02 38.97
CA GLN A 36 12.54 -15.77 40.09
C GLN A 36 13.95 -16.33 39.85
N LEU A 37 14.61 -15.98 38.74
CA LEU A 37 16.00 -16.40 38.47
C LEU A 37 16.90 -15.17 38.26
N GLY A 38 17.40 -14.63 39.37
CA GLY A 38 18.24 -13.43 39.42
C GLY A 38 19.71 -13.61 38.99
N TRP A 39 20.02 -14.57 38.11
CA TRP A 39 21.41 -14.82 37.67
C TRP A 39 21.52 -15.28 36.21
N LEU A 40 20.98 -14.49 35.28
CA LEU A 40 21.32 -14.55 33.84
C LEU A 40 21.36 -13.13 33.27
N GLY A 41 22.46 -12.42 33.52
CA GLY A 41 22.77 -11.16 32.86
C GLY A 41 23.24 -11.41 31.42
N LYS A 42 22.60 -10.70 30.47
CA LYS A 42 22.95 -10.60 29.03
C LYS A 42 22.67 -11.84 28.19
N PHE A 43 21.40 -12.13 27.95
CA PHE A 43 20.99 -12.67 26.65
C PHE A 43 20.47 -11.53 25.79
N PRO A 44 20.78 -11.48 24.48
CA PRO A 44 20.02 -10.64 23.58
C PRO A 44 18.54 -11.03 23.73
N LYS A 45 17.67 -10.02 23.85
CA LYS A 45 16.23 -10.23 23.85
C LYS A 45 15.91 -10.87 22.49
N ILE A 46 15.66 -12.18 22.48
CA ILE A 46 15.15 -12.86 21.30
C ILE A 46 13.69 -12.43 21.24
N GLU A 47 13.42 -11.36 20.50
CA GLU A 47 12.06 -11.07 20.04
C GLU A 47 11.71 -12.19 19.06
N LEU A 48 10.92 -13.14 19.54
CA LEU A 48 10.24 -14.06 18.66
C LEU A 48 9.22 -13.19 17.92
N GLU A 49 9.51 -12.89 16.65
CA GLU A 49 8.51 -12.30 15.76
C GLU A 49 7.26 -13.20 15.84
N GLU A 50 6.13 -12.59 16.20
CA GLU A 50 4.87 -13.31 16.16
C GLU A 50 4.63 -13.78 14.72
N PRO A 51 4.18 -15.03 14.51
CA PRO A 51 3.88 -15.49 13.16
C PRO A 51 2.85 -14.54 12.53
N PRO A 52 2.97 -14.26 11.23
CA PRO A 52 2.07 -13.34 10.56
C PRO A 52 0.61 -13.76 10.77
N ALA A 53 -0.27 -12.74 10.88
CA ALA A 53 -1.69 -12.99 11.04
C ALA A 53 -2.20 -13.81 9.83
N PRO A 54 -3.06 -14.82 10.04
CA PRO A 54 -3.68 -15.55 8.94
C PRO A 54 -4.35 -14.61 7.94
N GLU A 55 -4.34 -14.96 6.66
CA GLU A 55 -5.02 -14.19 5.63
C GLU A 55 -6.52 -14.03 5.94
N GLY A 56 -7.00 -12.79 5.83
CA GLY A 56 -8.40 -12.43 6.14
C GLY A 56 -8.69 -12.19 7.62
N THR A 57 -7.67 -12.15 8.50
CA THR A 57 -7.85 -11.82 9.92
C THR A 57 -8.50 -10.44 10.07
N LEU A 58 -9.60 -10.36 10.82
CA LEU A 58 -10.23 -9.09 11.15
C LEU A 58 -9.42 -8.35 12.23
N SER A 59 -9.15 -7.07 12.01
CA SER A 59 -8.39 -6.21 12.92
C SER A 59 -8.87 -4.78 12.82
N ASP A 60 -8.89 -4.04 13.92
CA ASP A 60 -9.15 -2.61 13.86
C ASP A 60 -7.91 -1.87 13.33
N PRO A 61 -8.04 -0.92 12.39
CA PRO A 61 -6.94 -0.06 11.99
C PRO A 61 -6.42 0.71 13.20
N VAL A 62 -5.10 0.65 13.40
CA VAL A 62 -4.43 1.32 14.53
C VAL A 62 -3.71 2.56 14.02
N PRO A 63 -3.84 3.72 14.69
CA PRO A 63 -3.07 4.91 14.33
C PRO A 63 -1.57 4.62 14.37
N MET A 64 -0.87 4.92 13.28
CA MET A 64 0.59 4.98 13.25
C MET A 64 1.05 6.33 13.80
N THR A 65 0.35 7.38 13.37
CA THR A 65 0.54 8.76 13.79
C THR A 65 -0.68 9.20 14.61
N VAL A 66 -0.50 10.15 15.53
CA VAL A 66 -1.59 10.65 16.40
C VAL A 66 -1.64 12.18 16.44
N HIS A 67 -1.03 12.85 15.45
CA HIS A 67 -1.03 14.31 15.39
C HIS A 67 -2.41 14.83 14.93
N PRO A 68 -2.88 15.99 15.42
CA PRO A 68 -4.14 16.58 14.96
C PRO A 68 -4.07 17.18 13.54
N ASP A 69 -2.86 17.49 13.08
CA ASP A 69 -2.60 18.08 11.76
C ASP A 69 -2.60 17.00 10.69
N ALA A 70 -2.85 17.39 9.44
CA ALA A 70 -3.07 16.46 8.36
C ALA A 70 -1.79 15.78 7.90
N GLU A 71 -1.90 14.50 7.54
CA GLU A 71 -0.77 13.66 7.14
C GLU A 71 -1.15 12.76 5.95
N PHE A 72 -0.30 12.71 4.92
CA PHE A 72 -0.57 11.94 3.69
C PHE A 72 0.72 11.50 2.96
N ASP A 73 0.56 10.85 1.80
CA ASP A 73 1.62 10.32 0.92
C ASP A 73 2.74 9.56 1.66
N LEU A 74 2.37 8.49 2.38
CA LEU A 74 3.34 7.67 3.09
C LEU A 74 4.11 6.75 2.14
N THR A 75 5.43 6.70 2.31
CA THR A 75 6.31 5.64 1.81
C THR A 75 7.10 5.01 2.95
N THR A 76 7.51 3.75 2.81
CA THR A 76 8.34 3.06 3.81
C THR A 76 9.75 2.87 3.31
N ILE A 77 10.74 3.16 4.15
CA ILE A 77 12.16 3.08 3.80
C ILE A 77 12.65 1.64 3.74
N ASP A 78 12.16 0.72 4.60
CA ASP A 78 12.60 -0.69 4.64
C ASP A 78 12.02 -1.55 5.78
N ASP A 79 12.59 -2.75 5.85
CA ASP A 79 12.66 -3.71 6.92
C ASP A 79 13.01 -3.21 8.34
N LYS A 80 13.74 -2.09 8.48
CA LYS A 80 14.13 -1.51 9.78
C LYS A 80 13.02 -0.63 10.34
N GLY A 81 12.00 -0.34 9.53
CA GLY A 81 10.77 0.28 9.96
C GLY A 81 10.90 1.78 10.14
N LEU A 82 11.10 2.51 9.05
CA LEU A 82 10.99 3.96 9.00
C LEU A 82 10.00 4.33 7.89
N ALA A 83 9.07 5.24 8.18
CA ALA A 83 8.19 5.82 7.17
C ALA A 83 8.55 7.28 6.92
N VAL A 84 8.38 7.71 5.68
CA VAL A 84 8.40 9.12 5.26
C VAL A 84 7.01 9.49 4.80
N PHE A 85 6.51 10.64 5.23
CA PHE A 85 5.17 11.11 4.93
C PHE A 85 5.13 12.65 4.98
N VAL A 86 4.07 13.23 4.47
CA VAL A 86 3.85 14.68 4.43
C VAL A 86 3.06 15.11 5.66
N SER A 87 3.37 16.25 6.26
CA SER A 87 2.58 16.81 7.37
C SER A 87 2.66 18.33 7.44
N ASP A 88 1.52 18.99 7.70
CA ASP A 88 1.41 20.45 7.86
C ASP A 88 1.66 20.97 9.29
N ARG A 89 2.14 20.12 10.20
CA ARG A 89 2.30 20.46 11.62
C ARG A 89 3.25 21.63 11.94
N SER A 90 4.06 22.03 10.98
CA SER A 90 4.97 23.19 11.06
C SER A 90 4.30 24.49 10.59
N GLY A 91 3.07 24.43 10.07
CA GLY A 91 2.42 25.49 9.29
C GLY A 91 2.75 25.45 7.79
N ASN A 92 3.50 24.45 7.34
CA ASN A 92 3.84 24.19 5.93
C ASN A 92 3.80 22.69 5.63
N TRP A 93 3.52 22.30 4.38
CA TRP A 93 3.57 20.90 3.97
C TRP A 93 5.01 20.47 3.79
N ASP A 94 5.56 19.85 4.83
CA ASP A 94 6.93 19.34 4.81
C ASP A 94 6.96 17.82 4.83
N LEU A 95 8.11 17.26 4.47
CA LEU A 95 8.40 15.84 4.69
C LEU A 95 8.79 15.58 6.14
N TRP A 96 8.21 14.53 6.71
CA TRP A 96 8.47 14.02 8.05
C TRP A 96 8.86 12.55 7.99
N ALA A 97 9.70 12.11 8.91
CA ALA A 97 10.12 10.73 9.05
C ALA A 97 9.77 10.20 10.44
N GLN A 98 9.21 8.98 10.52
CA GLN A 98 8.85 8.34 11.78
C GLN A 98 9.21 6.85 11.80
N PRO A 99 9.93 6.38 12.82
CA PRO A 99 10.10 4.96 13.05
C PRO A 99 8.75 4.23 13.26
N LEU A 100 8.57 3.09 12.60
CA LEU A 100 7.40 2.21 12.70
C LEU A 100 7.28 1.55 14.08
N ASP A 101 8.32 1.61 14.92
CA ASP A 101 8.28 1.20 16.33
C ASP A 101 7.50 2.19 17.23
N GLY A 102 7.04 3.31 16.67
CA GLY A 102 6.23 4.31 17.35
C GLY A 102 7.03 5.44 18.00
N ALA A 103 8.35 5.54 17.77
CA ALA A 103 9.10 6.73 18.17
C ALA A 103 8.54 8.00 17.50
N PRO A 104 8.63 9.18 18.14
CA PRO A 104 8.04 10.41 17.60
C PRO A 104 8.59 10.80 16.22
N PRO A 105 7.75 11.37 15.34
CA PRO A 105 8.16 11.84 14.03
C PRO A 105 9.10 13.04 14.12
N GLN A 106 9.97 13.18 13.12
CA GLN A 106 10.93 14.26 12.99
C GLN A 106 10.84 14.87 11.59
N ARG A 107 10.98 16.20 11.50
CA ARG A 107 10.96 16.91 10.22
C ARG A 107 12.20 16.54 9.41
N LEU A 108 12.00 16.05 8.19
CA LEU A 108 13.05 15.64 7.27
C LEU A 108 13.65 16.84 6.54
N LEU A 109 12.79 17.73 6.05
CA LEU A 109 13.17 18.93 5.31
C LEU A 109 12.53 20.18 5.92
N ASP A 110 13.32 21.25 6.06
CA ASP A 110 12.85 22.59 6.43
C ASP A 110 13.02 23.53 5.25
N LEU A 111 12.12 23.42 4.29
CA LEU A 111 12.11 24.23 3.08
C LEU A 111 10.95 25.25 3.13
N PRO A 112 11.08 26.40 2.45
CA PRO A 112 9.98 27.34 2.28
C PRO A 112 8.89 26.85 1.31
N SER A 113 9.22 25.88 0.47
CA SER A 113 8.32 25.22 -0.48
C SER A 113 7.44 24.18 0.20
N ARG A 114 6.40 23.73 -0.49
CA ARG A 114 5.57 22.59 -0.11
C ARG A 114 6.09 21.35 -0.80
N GLU A 115 6.20 20.27 -0.04
CA GLU A 115 6.61 18.96 -0.54
C GLU A 115 5.46 17.94 -0.52
N SER A 116 5.46 17.03 -1.50
CA SER A 116 4.52 15.91 -1.57
C SER A 116 5.11 14.68 -2.25
N GLN A 117 4.38 13.55 -2.22
CA GLN A 117 4.73 12.30 -2.91
C GLN A 117 6.18 11.81 -2.68
N PRO A 118 6.64 11.66 -1.43
CA PRO A 118 7.98 11.16 -1.16
C PRO A 118 8.10 9.68 -1.59
N VAL A 119 9.23 9.34 -2.20
CA VAL A 119 9.66 7.96 -2.48
C VAL A 119 11.15 7.78 -2.19
N VAL A 120 11.49 6.66 -1.59
CA VAL A 120 12.86 6.37 -1.14
C VAL A 120 13.55 5.46 -2.14
N SER A 121 14.83 5.72 -2.43
CA SER A 121 15.63 4.87 -3.32
C SER A 121 15.88 3.48 -2.70
N PRO A 122 16.09 2.42 -3.52
CA PRO A 122 16.29 1.07 -2.99
C PRO A 122 17.54 0.94 -2.10
N ASP A 123 18.63 1.63 -2.43
CA ASP A 123 19.84 1.78 -1.61
C ASP A 123 19.63 2.60 -0.32
N ARG A 124 18.54 3.37 -0.24
CA ARG A 124 18.15 4.26 0.88
C ARG A 124 19.07 5.45 1.06
N ASP A 125 19.84 5.79 0.04
CA ASP A 125 20.68 6.98 0.06
C ASP A 125 19.90 8.23 -0.36
N TRP A 126 18.68 8.09 -0.93
CA TRP A 126 17.92 9.22 -1.46
C TRP A 126 16.43 9.17 -1.12
N VAL A 127 15.83 10.34 -0.95
CA VAL A 127 14.38 10.57 -1.04
C VAL A 127 14.12 11.47 -2.22
N ALA A 128 13.30 11.02 -3.16
CA ALA A 128 12.71 11.87 -4.19
C ALA A 128 11.31 12.32 -3.76
N PHE A 129 10.90 13.52 -4.18
CA PHE A 129 9.63 14.14 -3.81
C PHE A 129 9.24 15.19 -4.84
N VAL A 130 7.97 15.59 -4.86
CA VAL A 130 7.48 16.73 -5.63
C VAL A 130 7.59 17.99 -4.76
N SER A 131 8.14 19.07 -5.30
CA SER A 131 8.29 20.36 -4.62
C SER A 131 7.81 21.51 -5.49
N ASP A 132 7.08 22.45 -4.89
CA ASP A 132 6.70 23.72 -5.54
C ASP A 132 7.78 24.81 -5.45
N HIS A 133 9.00 24.45 -5.03
CA HIS A 133 10.12 25.37 -4.88
C HIS A 133 10.46 26.14 -6.17
N SER A 134 10.41 25.43 -7.30
CA SER A 134 10.81 25.98 -8.60
C SER A 134 9.65 26.64 -9.35
N ASP A 135 8.41 26.16 -9.18
CA ASP A 135 7.17 26.85 -9.57
C ASP A 135 5.93 26.27 -8.85
N GLU A 136 4.76 26.89 -9.08
CA GLU A 136 3.49 26.47 -8.48
C GLU A 136 2.94 25.11 -8.99
N HIS A 137 3.50 24.54 -10.05
CA HIS A 137 3.04 23.29 -10.64
C HIS A 137 3.68 22.06 -9.99
N GLY A 138 4.87 22.24 -9.41
CA GLY A 138 5.63 21.17 -8.76
C GLY A 138 6.58 20.46 -9.73
N ASP A 139 7.84 20.34 -9.30
CA ASP A 139 8.86 19.56 -9.98
C ASP A 139 9.33 18.40 -9.10
N ILE A 140 9.97 17.39 -9.68
CA ILE A 140 10.59 16.31 -8.91
C ILE A 140 11.98 16.74 -8.46
N HIS A 141 12.24 16.61 -7.17
CA HIS A 141 13.52 16.84 -6.51
C HIS A 141 13.97 15.58 -5.77
N ARG A 142 15.26 15.47 -5.45
CA ARG A 142 15.79 14.46 -4.53
C ARG A 142 16.75 15.05 -3.52
N VAL A 143 16.83 14.44 -2.35
CA VAL A 143 17.76 14.79 -1.28
C VAL A 143 18.43 13.54 -0.72
N LYS A 144 19.67 13.68 -0.26
CA LYS A 144 20.41 12.58 0.32
C LYS A 144 19.91 12.25 1.72
N LEU A 145 19.83 10.96 2.04
CA LEU A 145 19.57 10.44 3.39
C LEU A 145 20.90 10.16 4.11
N GLU A 146 20.94 10.43 5.42
CA GLU A 146 22.12 10.13 6.24
C GLU A 146 22.20 8.62 6.60
N PRO A 147 23.40 7.99 6.61
CA PRO A 147 23.58 6.54 6.77
C PRO A 147 23.04 5.92 8.08
N SER A 148 22.81 6.74 9.10
CA SER A 148 22.32 6.33 10.41
C SER A 148 20.84 5.95 10.43
N GLY A 149 20.08 6.22 9.34
CA GLY A 149 18.62 6.08 9.33
C GLY A 149 17.92 6.89 10.43
N THR A 150 18.67 7.80 11.07
CA THR A 150 18.28 8.70 12.13
C THR A 150 18.85 10.06 11.79
N LEU A 151 18.02 11.09 11.94
CA LEU A 151 18.36 12.45 11.56
C LEU A 151 19.37 13.04 12.53
N ASP A 152 20.59 13.30 12.08
CA ASP A 152 21.41 14.33 12.72
C ASP A 152 21.28 15.60 11.87
N GLN A 153 20.18 16.32 12.11
CA GLN A 153 19.90 17.67 11.64
C GLN A 153 20.45 18.03 10.24
N VAL A 154 19.62 17.84 9.20
CA VAL A 154 19.70 18.56 7.90
C VAL A 154 19.71 20.10 8.07
N ASN A 155 19.64 20.59 9.31
CA ASN A 155 19.43 21.97 9.72
C ASN A 155 20.65 22.91 9.77
N ARG A 156 21.86 22.57 9.27
CA ARG A 156 23.02 23.48 9.46
C ARG A 156 23.93 23.84 8.29
N SER A 157 23.76 23.33 7.09
CA SER A 157 24.52 23.82 5.93
C SER A 157 23.62 24.02 4.74
N GLY A 158 23.13 25.26 4.58
CA GLY A 158 22.21 25.62 3.51
C GLY A 158 22.54 25.00 2.15
N ARG A 159 21.47 24.57 1.47
CA ARG A 159 21.33 24.58 0.01
C ARG A 159 22.17 23.61 -0.83
N LYS A 160 22.86 22.61 -0.27
CA LYS A 160 23.81 21.80 -1.06
C LYS A 160 23.40 20.39 -1.47
N GLU A 161 22.20 19.91 -1.13
CA GLU A 161 21.89 18.48 -1.33
C GLU A 161 20.53 18.21 -2.01
N GLU A 162 19.77 19.25 -2.33
CA GLU A 162 18.55 19.14 -3.12
C GLU A 162 18.87 19.23 -4.60
N GLU A 163 18.57 18.17 -5.33
CA GLU A 163 18.80 18.05 -6.77
C GLU A 163 17.47 17.96 -7.50
N GLN A 164 17.21 18.92 -8.38
CA GLN A 164 16.02 18.91 -9.22
C GLN A 164 16.21 18.02 -10.45
N LEU A 165 15.22 17.19 -10.75
CA LEU A 165 15.13 16.44 -12.00
C LEU A 165 14.99 17.42 -13.18
N PRO A 166 15.77 17.28 -14.28
CA PRO A 166 15.66 18.18 -15.42
C PRO A 166 14.22 18.24 -15.96
N ARG A 167 13.62 19.44 -15.96
CA ARG A 167 12.26 19.65 -16.44
C ARG A 167 12.08 19.04 -17.82
N VAL A 168 11.09 18.17 -17.93
CA VAL A 168 10.75 17.52 -19.19
C VAL A 168 9.59 18.24 -19.83
N ASN A 169 8.54 18.52 -19.05
CA ASN A 169 7.36 19.27 -19.51
C ASN A 169 6.87 20.26 -18.45
N THR A 170 5.56 20.35 -18.28
CA THR A 170 4.90 21.41 -17.49
C THR A 170 4.68 21.06 -16.03
N ILE A 171 4.47 19.77 -15.73
CA ILE A 171 4.19 19.25 -14.39
C ILE A 171 4.81 17.86 -14.32
N GLU A 172 5.56 17.56 -13.27
CA GLU A 172 6.08 16.23 -12.96
C GLU A 172 5.48 15.70 -11.65
N SER A 173 5.08 14.42 -11.63
CA SER A 173 4.38 13.80 -10.51
C SER A 173 4.63 12.28 -10.45
N SER A 174 4.16 11.66 -9.36
CA SER A 174 4.20 10.23 -9.09
C SER A 174 5.60 9.61 -9.30
N PRO A 175 6.65 10.17 -8.67
CA PRO A 175 7.99 9.58 -8.76
C PRO A 175 7.98 8.16 -8.20
N GLN A 176 8.69 7.22 -8.85
CA GLN A 176 9.01 5.91 -8.31
C GLN A 176 10.40 5.48 -8.74
N TRP A 177 11.20 5.01 -7.78
CA TRP A 177 12.51 4.44 -8.10
C TRP A 177 12.35 3.07 -8.76
N VAL A 178 13.03 2.88 -9.89
CA VAL A 178 13.17 1.61 -10.58
C VAL A 178 14.40 0.87 -10.05
N ASN A 179 15.49 1.59 -9.84
CA ASN A 179 16.70 1.11 -9.17
C ASN A 179 17.40 2.32 -8.50
N ASP A 180 18.64 2.15 -8.03
CA ASP A 180 19.38 3.18 -7.29
C ASP A 180 19.59 4.50 -8.07
N ASP A 181 19.66 4.43 -9.41
CA ASP A 181 19.94 5.59 -10.27
C ASP A 181 18.77 5.95 -11.20
N LEU A 182 17.81 5.06 -11.41
CA LEU A 182 16.72 5.22 -12.37
C LEU A 182 15.40 5.54 -11.65
N ILE A 183 14.82 6.69 -11.98
CA ILE A 183 13.50 7.10 -11.48
C ILE A 183 12.49 7.16 -12.64
N ALA A 184 11.33 6.54 -12.45
CA ALA A 184 10.16 6.68 -13.32
C ALA A 184 9.22 7.74 -12.75
N PHE A 185 8.52 8.47 -13.61
CA PHE A 185 7.59 9.52 -13.20
C PHE A 185 6.57 9.82 -14.28
N THR A 186 5.46 10.45 -13.90
CA THR A 186 4.50 11.00 -14.86
C THR A 186 4.84 12.46 -15.15
N SER A 187 4.67 12.86 -16.41
CA SER A 187 4.81 14.26 -16.80
C SER A 187 3.67 14.68 -17.73
N LYS A 188 3.14 15.89 -17.52
CA LYS A 188 2.02 16.42 -18.29
C LYS A 188 2.50 17.03 -19.61
N THR A 189 2.17 16.38 -20.71
CA THR A 189 2.40 16.82 -22.09
C THR A 189 1.16 17.54 -22.65
N SER A 190 1.27 18.09 -23.86
CA SER A 190 0.14 18.77 -24.54
C SER A 190 -1.06 17.85 -24.83
N ASP A 191 -0.82 16.55 -24.88
CA ASP A 191 -1.78 15.50 -25.25
C ASP A 191 -2.12 14.53 -24.10
N GLY A 192 -1.73 14.86 -22.86
CA GLY A 192 -2.14 14.16 -21.64
C GLY A 192 -0.98 13.88 -20.69
N TRP A 193 -1.20 12.98 -19.73
CA TRP A 193 -0.12 12.51 -18.86
C TRP A 193 0.63 11.35 -19.51
N ARG A 194 1.95 11.36 -19.43
CA ARG A 194 2.82 10.32 -20.02
C ARG A 194 3.83 9.82 -19.00
N LEU A 195 4.26 8.57 -19.18
CA LEU A 195 5.28 7.94 -18.34
C LEU A 195 6.67 8.20 -18.91
N PHE A 196 7.55 8.76 -18.10
CA PHE A 196 8.95 9.01 -18.39
C PHE A 196 9.84 8.27 -17.40
N ALA A 197 11.11 8.15 -17.75
CA ALA A 197 12.15 7.83 -16.79
C ALA A 197 13.38 8.71 -16.98
N TYR A 198 14.09 8.92 -15.88
CA TYR A 198 15.32 9.67 -15.81
C TYR A 198 16.37 8.86 -15.05
N ASP A 199 17.55 8.78 -15.65
CA ASP A 199 18.71 8.08 -15.11
C ASP A 199 19.70 9.12 -14.60
N TRP A 200 19.91 9.13 -13.28
CA TRP A 200 20.74 10.10 -12.59
C TRP A 200 22.24 9.92 -12.83
N ASP A 201 22.71 8.72 -13.17
CA ASP A 201 24.12 8.46 -13.50
C ASP A 201 24.46 8.94 -14.92
N SER A 202 23.61 8.58 -15.88
CA SER A 202 23.83 8.94 -17.30
C SER A 202 23.22 10.28 -17.72
N GLU A 203 22.47 10.93 -16.84
CA GLU A 203 21.73 12.18 -17.04
C GLU A 203 20.82 12.15 -18.28
N LYS A 204 20.10 11.04 -18.46
CA LYS A 204 19.25 10.83 -19.64
C LYS A 204 17.79 10.66 -19.25
N THR A 205 16.95 11.42 -19.94
CA THR A 205 15.49 11.25 -19.91
C THR A 205 15.01 10.49 -21.13
N TRP A 206 14.02 9.63 -20.98
CA TRP A 206 13.29 9.04 -22.10
C TRP A 206 11.80 8.84 -21.79
N LEU A 207 10.99 8.87 -22.86
CA LEU A 207 9.60 8.44 -22.82
C LEU A 207 9.55 6.91 -22.65
N LEU A 208 8.82 6.44 -21.65
CA LEU A 208 8.58 5.01 -21.40
C LEU A 208 7.29 4.52 -22.05
N SER A 209 6.27 5.36 -22.18
CA SER A 209 5.06 5.01 -22.92
C SER A 209 4.32 6.21 -23.50
N SER A 210 3.70 6.01 -24.68
CA SER A 210 2.75 6.95 -25.28
C SER A 210 1.32 6.82 -24.76
N SER A 211 1.01 5.80 -23.93
CA SER A 211 -0.29 5.69 -23.27
C SER A 211 -0.48 6.80 -22.24
N GLU A 212 -1.75 7.16 -21.99
CA GLU A 212 -2.05 7.98 -20.82
C GLU A 212 -1.70 7.21 -19.54
N VAL A 213 -0.91 7.85 -18.67
CA VAL A 213 -0.56 7.33 -17.34
C VAL A 213 -0.61 8.50 -16.37
N ARG A 214 -1.64 8.55 -15.52
CA ARG A 214 -1.82 9.65 -14.56
C ARG A 214 -1.11 9.40 -13.24
N GLU A 215 -1.18 8.15 -12.78
CA GLU A 215 -0.58 7.63 -11.57
C GLU A 215 -0.21 6.17 -11.84
N PHE A 216 0.83 5.65 -11.19
CA PHE A 216 1.26 4.28 -11.40
C PHE A 216 2.03 3.72 -10.20
N ALA A 217 2.17 2.39 -10.19
CA ALA A 217 3.10 1.68 -9.34
C ALA A 217 3.80 0.54 -10.08
N LEU A 218 5.12 0.45 -9.88
CA LEU A 218 5.97 -0.59 -10.45
C LEU A 218 6.05 -1.79 -9.50
N SER A 219 6.04 -3.00 -10.07
CA SER A 219 6.17 -4.22 -9.28
C SER A 219 7.52 -4.33 -8.57
N PRO A 220 7.57 -4.88 -7.34
CA PRO A 220 8.79 -5.04 -6.55
C PRO A 220 9.57 -6.34 -6.88
N ASP A 221 9.37 -6.91 -8.07
CA ASP A 221 10.02 -8.15 -8.48
C ASP A 221 11.53 -8.00 -8.69
N GLU A 222 12.27 -9.11 -8.89
CA GLU A 222 13.74 -9.10 -8.96
C GLU A 222 14.31 -8.16 -10.04
N ASP A 223 13.55 -7.92 -11.11
CA ASP A 223 13.89 -6.98 -12.18
C ASP A 223 13.39 -5.54 -11.92
N HIS A 224 12.76 -5.30 -10.76
CA HIS A 224 12.10 -4.06 -10.32
C HIS A 224 11.31 -3.37 -11.44
N GLY A 225 10.02 -3.69 -11.54
CA GLY A 225 9.10 -3.02 -12.45
C GLY A 225 8.91 -3.74 -13.79
N SER A 226 8.96 -5.08 -13.81
CA SER A 226 8.52 -5.83 -15.00
C SER A 226 7.01 -5.67 -15.28
N LEU A 227 6.25 -5.31 -14.24
CA LEU A 227 4.85 -4.93 -14.31
C LEU A 227 4.65 -3.48 -13.86
N ILE A 228 3.62 -2.88 -14.44
CA ILE A 228 3.12 -1.58 -14.06
C ILE A 228 1.60 -1.68 -13.83
N ALA A 229 1.17 -1.24 -12.66
CA ALA A 229 -0.23 -0.90 -12.40
C ALA A 229 -0.39 0.61 -12.62
N TYR A 230 -1.35 1.06 -13.42
CA TYR A 230 -1.47 2.48 -13.78
C TYR A 230 -2.90 2.94 -14.02
N LEU A 231 -3.15 4.21 -13.71
CA LEU A 231 -4.43 4.88 -13.93
C LEU A 231 -4.49 5.52 -15.32
N ALA A 232 -5.49 5.13 -16.11
CA ALA A 232 -5.79 5.70 -17.41
C ALA A 232 -7.31 5.73 -17.66
N GLY A 233 -7.85 6.87 -18.09
CA GLY A 233 -9.29 7.02 -18.33
C GLY A 233 -10.19 6.68 -17.12
N GLY A 234 -9.70 6.89 -15.89
CA GLY A 234 -10.44 6.63 -14.65
C GLY A 234 -10.46 5.17 -14.16
N ALA A 235 -9.82 4.24 -14.90
CA ALA A 235 -9.73 2.83 -14.52
C ALA A 235 -8.28 2.42 -14.22
N LEU A 236 -8.11 1.42 -13.35
CA LEU A 236 -6.81 0.84 -13.07
C LEU A 236 -6.47 -0.26 -14.08
N TRP A 237 -5.27 -0.19 -14.64
CA TRP A 237 -4.75 -1.11 -15.64
C TRP A 237 -3.50 -1.81 -15.13
N LEU A 238 -3.28 -3.04 -15.58
CA LEU A 238 -2.07 -3.82 -15.34
C LEU A 238 -1.44 -4.16 -16.69
N ALA A 239 -0.16 -3.83 -16.87
CA ALA A 239 0.59 -4.16 -18.07
C ALA A 239 1.99 -4.68 -17.73
N ARG A 240 2.61 -5.34 -18.71
CA ARG A 240 4.07 -5.51 -18.71
C ARG A 240 4.71 -4.20 -19.10
N LEU A 241 5.73 -3.80 -18.35
CA LEU A 241 6.65 -2.76 -18.77
C LEU A 241 7.79 -3.46 -19.51
N GLU A 242 7.78 -3.37 -20.85
CA GLU A 242 8.87 -3.95 -21.65
C GLU A 242 10.14 -3.14 -21.42
N ASN A 243 11.28 -3.82 -21.23
CA ASN A 243 12.59 -3.19 -20.99
C ASN A 243 12.93 -2.16 -22.07
N GLY A 244 12.72 -0.89 -21.74
CA GLY A 244 13.50 0.22 -22.25
C GLY A 244 12.94 0.92 -23.50
N ARG A 245 12.66 2.21 -23.30
CA ARG A 245 12.81 3.29 -24.28
C ARG A 245 11.96 3.11 -25.54
N GLY A 246 10.72 3.58 -25.49
CA GLY A 246 9.86 3.57 -26.65
C GLY A 246 8.58 4.37 -26.46
N ASP A 247 8.16 5.03 -27.54
CA ASP A 247 6.88 5.70 -27.70
C ASP A 247 5.72 4.71 -27.93
N LYS A 248 5.86 3.47 -27.45
CA LYS A 248 4.82 2.45 -27.62
C LYS A 248 3.74 2.59 -26.54
N PRO A 249 2.47 2.33 -26.89
CA PRO A 249 1.41 2.29 -25.90
C PRO A 249 1.56 1.05 -25.01
N LEU A 250 1.34 1.23 -23.69
CA LEU A 250 1.15 0.11 -22.77
C LEU A 250 -0.04 -0.74 -23.21
N ARG A 251 0.17 -2.06 -23.26
CA ARG A 251 -0.86 -3.05 -23.57
C ARG A 251 -1.36 -3.69 -22.28
N GLY A 252 -2.15 -2.92 -21.53
CA GLY A 252 -2.69 -3.35 -20.26
C GLY A 252 -4.00 -4.11 -20.36
N VAL A 253 -4.28 -4.90 -19.33
CA VAL A 253 -5.61 -5.43 -19.00
C VAL A 253 -6.20 -4.59 -17.87
N ARG A 254 -7.52 -4.39 -17.86
CA ARG A 254 -8.16 -3.73 -16.70
C ARG A 254 -8.02 -4.62 -15.47
N VAL A 255 -7.69 -4.01 -14.34
CA VAL A 255 -7.60 -4.69 -13.03
C VAL A 255 -9.00 -5.06 -12.55
N SER A 256 -9.97 -4.15 -12.70
CA SER A 256 -11.38 -4.45 -12.51
C SER A 256 -12.20 -4.10 -13.77
N PRO A 257 -13.08 -4.99 -14.24
CA PRO A 257 -13.94 -4.74 -15.40
C PRO A 257 -15.14 -3.81 -15.11
N GLY A 258 -15.26 -3.30 -13.89
CA GLY A 258 -16.35 -2.41 -13.47
C GLY A 258 -16.24 -0.96 -13.95
N THR A 259 -17.15 -0.14 -13.44
CA THR A 259 -17.25 1.31 -13.70
C THR A 259 -16.79 2.18 -12.54
N ALA A 260 -16.51 1.57 -11.39
CA ALA A 260 -15.98 2.27 -10.22
C ALA A 260 -14.69 3.02 -10.54
N LEU A 261 -14.51 4.17 -9.90
CA LEU A 261 -13.24 4.91 -9.93
C LEU A 261 -12.21 4.20 -9.06
N GLU A 262 -10.97 4.16 -9.54
CA GLU A 262 -9.85 3.51 -8.88
C GLU A 262 -8.62 4.42 -8.91
N GLY A 263 -7.76 4.30 -7.90
CA GLY A 263 -6.54 5.09 -7.81
C GLY A 263 -5.57 4.56 -6.76
N PHE A 264 -4.44 5.23 -6.63
CA PHE A 264 -3.39 4.94 -5.65
C PHE A 264 -2.95 3.46 -5.65
N PRO A 265 -2.52 2.91 -6.79
CA PRO A 265 -2.04 1.53 -6.83
C PRO A 265 -0.75 1.38 -6.00
N ALA A 266 -0.61 0.26 -5.31
CA ALA A 266 0.60 -0.09 -4.58
C ALA A 266 0.80 -1.61 -4.54
N TRP A 267 2.05 -2.05 -4.54
CA TRP A 267 2.39 -3.46 -4.59
C TRP A 267 2.84 -3.99 -3.24
N GLY A 268 2.32 -5.14 -2.83
CA GLY A 268 2.81 -5.86 -1.67
C GLY A 268 3.07 -7.34 -1.96
N MET A 269 4.04 -7.91 -1.25
CA MET A 269 4.35 -9.33 -1.34
C MET A 269 3.36 -10.16 -0.52
N ARG A 270 2.99 -11.33 -1.05
CA ARG A 270 2.27 -12.35 -0.29
C ARG A 270 3.24 -13.15 0.55
N GLU A 271 3.00 -13.16 1.85
CA GLU A 271 3.86 -13.90 2.79
C GLU A 271 3.77 -15.42 2.60
N SER A 272 2.62 -15.92 2.12
CA SER A 272 2.32 -17.34 1.99
C SER A 272 3.13 -18.04 0.88
N ASP A 273 3.32 -17.39 -0.26
CA ASP A 273 3.90 -18.01 -1.46
C ASP A 273 4.86 -17.11 -2.26
N LYS A 274 5.17 -15.91 -1.76
CA LYS A 274 5.93 -14.86 -2.48
C LYS A 274 5.27 -14.39 -3.78
N GLY A 275 3.96 -14.59 -3.95
CA GLY A 275 3.20 -13.96 -5.03
C GLY A 275 2.97 -12.47 -4.78
N LEU A 276 2.28 -11.81 -5.70
CA LEU A 276 2.02 -10.37 -5.64
C LEU A 276 0.56 -10.07 -5.30
N TRP A 277 0.36 -9.15 -4.36
CA TRP A 277 -0.88 -8.40 -4.20
C TRP A 277 -0.72 -7.04 -4.86
N LEU A 278 -1.73 -6.64 -5.64
CA LEU A 278 -1.93 -5.25 -6.01
C LEU A 278 -2.99 -4.65 -5.07
N TYR A 279 -2.60 -3.67 -4.26
CA TYR A 279 -3.46 -2.87 -3.41
C TYR A 279 -3.86 -1.59 -4.14
N TYR A 280 -5.07 -1.09 -3.90
CA TYR A 280 -5.57 0.12 -4.53
C TYR A 280 -6.76 0.70 -3.76
N THR A 281 -7.10 1.94 -4.09
CA THR A 281 -8.28 2.65 -3.57
C THR A 281 -9.43 2.54 -4.57
N ARG A 282 -10.66 2.35 -4.09
CA ARG A 282 -11.85 2.23 -4.93
C ARG A 282 -13.04 3.01 -4.35
N TRP A 283 -13.70 3.80 -5.19
CA TRP A 283 -14.99 4.42 -4.91
C TRP A 283 -16.08 3.52 -5.48
N MET A 284 -16.80 2.84 -4.59
CA MET A 284 -17.84 1.92 -5.01
C MET A 284 -19.07 1.89 -4.13
N ASP A 285 -18.97 2.40 -2.89
CA ASP A 285 -20.07 2.44 -1.95
C ASP A 285 -20.70 3.84 -1.98
N ASP A 286 -22.03 3.91 -2.07
CA ASP A 286 -22.80 5.13 -1.82
C ASP A 286 -22.87 5.33 -0.30
N THR A 287 -21.83 5.94 0.24
CA THR A 287 -21.62 6.10 1.68
C THR A 287 -22.35 7.30 2.25
N ASN A 288 -22.68 8.28 1.40
CA ASN A 288 -23.45 9.46 1.76
C ASN A 288 -24.99 9.27 1.56
N LEU A 289 -25.39 8.18 0.89
CA LEU A 289 -26.76 7.76 0.60
C LEU A 289 -27.53 8.76 -0.30
N ASP A 290 -26.84 9.39 -1.24
CA ASP A 290 -27.45 10.30 -2.21
C ASP A 290 -27.94 9.60 -3.50
N GLY A 291 -27.66 8.30 -3.64
CA GLY A 291 -28.07 7.47 -4.76
C GLY A 291 -27.08 7.48 -5.94
N LEU A 292 -25.95 8.17 -5.81
CA LEU A 292 -24.83 8.14 -6.74
C LEU A 292 -23.61 7.49 -6.07
N VAL A 293 -22.70 6.97 -6.89
CA VAL A 293 -21.38 6.53 -6.43
C VAL A 293 -20.36 7.44 -7.09
N ASP A 294 -19.82 8.39 -6.35
CA ASP A 294 -18.91 9.41 -6.88
C ASP A 294 -17.79 9.79 -5.90
N ALA A 295 -17.12 10.93 -6.15
CA ALA A 295 -15.96 11.36 -5.37
C ALA A 295 -16.33 11.92 -3.99
N GLU A 296 -17.61 12.23 -3.74
CA GLU A 296 -18.13 12.64 -2.43
C GLU A 296 -18.34 11.45 -1.49
N ASP A 297 -18.26 10.22 -2.02
CA ASP A 297 -18.26 9.01 -1.22
C ASP A 297 -16.90 8.70 -0.60
N ASN A 298 -16.95 8.06 0.56
CA ASN A 298 -15.76 7.49 1.17
C ASN A 298 -15.27 6.30 0.33
N PRO A 299 -14.05 6.36 -0.22
CA PRO A 299 -13.44 5.21 -0.83
C PRO A 299 -13.05 4.17 0.23
N SER A 300 -12.82 2.96 -0.25
CA SER A 300 -12.27 1.87 0.55
C SER A 300 -11.02 1.30 -0.10
N LEU A 301 -10.22 0.60 0.70
CA LEU A 301 -9.03 -0.10 0.22
C LEU A 301 -9.40 -1.48 -0.27
N TRP A 302 -8.78 -1.89 -1.37
CA TRP A 302 -8.96 -3.16 -2.02
C TRP A 302 -7.61 -3.79 -2.33
N ARG A 303 -7.61 -5.11 -2.53
CA ARG A 303 -6.48 -5.81 -3.13
C ARG A 303 -6.94 -6.87 -4.11
N ILE A 304 -6.08 -7.23 -5.04
CA ILE A 304 -6.28 -8.36 -5.94
C ILE A 304 -4.97 -9.09 -6.20
N GLU A 305 -5.07 -10.39 -6.38
CA GLU A 305 -3.92 -11.23 -6.66
C GLU A 305 -3.46 -11.00 -8.10
N VAL A 306 -2.14 -10.99 -8.30
CA VAL A 306 -1.54 -10.89 -9.63
C VAL A 306 -0.67 -12.10 -9.93
N ASP A 307 -0.91 -12.72 -11.08
CA ASP A 307 0.01 -13.65 -11.72
C ASP A 307 1.11 -12.82 -12.42
N SER A 308 2.29 -12.80 -11.83
CA SER A 308 3.40 -12.03 -12.37
C SER A 308 3.93 -12.55 -13.71
N VAL A 309 3.75 -13.85 -13.98
CA VAL A 309 4.20 -14.53 -15.21
C VAL A 309 3.18 -14.35 -16.35
N ALA A 310 1.88 -14.30 -16.03
CA ALA A 310 0.85 -14.00 -17.02
C ALA A 310 0.59 -12.49 -17.22
N ALA A 311 1.04 -11.65 -16.28
CA ALA A 311 0.70 -10.22 -16.19
C ALA A 311 -0.82 -9.99 -16.16
N LYS A 312 -1.51 -10.74 -15.31
CA LYS A 312 -2.98 -10.71 -15.17
C LYS A 312 -3.38 -10.83 -13.71
N THR A 313 -4.57 -10.35 -13.41
CA THR A 313 -5.21 -10.55 -12.11
C THR A 313 -5.73 -11.99 -11.98
N ILE A 314 -5.77 -12.51 -10.75
CA ILE A 314 -6.36 -13.80 -10.42
C ILE A 314 -7.51 -13.58 -9.44
N GLY A 315 -8.64 -14.22 -9.74
CA GLY A 315 -9.83 -14.13 -8.89
C GLY A 315 -10.47 -12.75 -8.90
N LEU A 316 -11.14 -12.42 -7.80
CA LEU A 316 -11.88 -11.17 -7.65
C LEU A 316 -11.17 -10.23 -6.67
N PRO A 317 -11.35 -8.91 -6.84
CA PRO A 317 -10.95 -7.94 -5.83
C PRO A 317 -11.50 -8.26 -4.44
N GLU A 318 -10.67 -8.04 -3.43
CA GLU A 318 -11.03 -8.20 -2.02
C GLU A 318 -11.05 -6.84 -1.31
N PRO A 319 -12.14 -6.49 -0.60
CA PRO A 319 -12.17 -5.31 0.25
C PRO A 319 -11.30 -5.51 1.49
N LEU A 320 -10.61 -4.46 1.89
CA LEU A 320 -9.83 -4.39 3.12
C LEU A 320 -10.47 -3.44 4.15
N THR A 321 -11.19 -2.41 3.69
CA THR A 321 -11.97 -1.48 4.55
C THR A 321 -13.42 -1.35 4.07
N GLY A 322 -14.28 -0.60 4.77
CA GLY A 322 -15.74 -0.69 4.62
C GLY A 322 -16.50 0.63 4.43
N GLY A 323 -15.84 1.70 4.02
CA GLY A 323 -16.46 3.01 3.74
C GLY A 323 -16.85 3.81 5.00
N GLU A 324 -16.56 3.31 6.20
CA GLU A 324 -16.81 4.00 7.47
C GLU A 324 -15.95 5.26 7.69
N ALA A 325 -14.88 5.39 6.91
CA ALA A 325 -13.95 6.50 6.85
C ALA A 325 -13.40 6.60 5.42
N TYR A 326 -12.87 7.76 5.08
CA TYR A 326 -12.23 7.98 3.79
C TYR A 326 -10.83 7.37 3.83
N ASP A 327 -10.69 6.16 3.29
CA ASP A 327 -9.45 5.37 3.33
C ASP A 327 -8.80 5.30 1.95
N VAL A 328 -7.58 5.83 1.83
CA VAL A 328 -6.86 5.98 0.55
C VAL A 328 -5.37 5.76 0.68
N SER A 329 -4.68 5.74 -0.46
CA SER A 329 -3.21 5.68 -0.55
C SER A 329 -2.60 4.49 0.23
N PRO A 330 -2.94 3.24 -0.14
CA PRO A 330 -2.36 2.07 0.50
C PRO A 330 -0.84 2.04 0.28
N ALA A 331 -0.11 1.78 1.35
CA ALA A 331 1.34 1.65 1.39
C ALA A 331 1.70 0.33 2.11
N PRO A 332 1.65 -0.81 1.40
CA PRO A 332 2.03 -2.10 1.94
C PRO A 332 3.52 -2.16 2.27
N SER A 333 3.85 -2.85 3.36
CA SER A 333 5.22 -3.15 3.78
C SER A 333 5.25 -4.52 4.48
N LYS A 334 6.43 -5.04 4.78
CA LYS A 334 6.55 -6.26 5.59
C LYS A 334 6.00 -6.11 7.01
N HIS A 335 5.85 -4.87 7.48
CA HIS A 335 5.32 -4.57 8.82
C HIS A 335 3.80 -4.40 8.80
N GLY A 336 3.15 -4.34 7.65
CA GLY A 336 1.71 -4.13 7.57
C GLY A 336 1.29 -3.28 6.38
N LEU A 337 -0.01 -3.10 6.24
CA LEU A 337 -0.62 -2.19 5.28
C LEU A 337 -0.88 -0.84 5.96
N TYR A 338 -0.12 0.18 5.56
CA TYR A 338 -0.36 1.56 5.97
C TYR A 338 -1.26 2.26 4.98
N PHE A 339 -2.01 3.27 5.42
CA PHE A 339 -2.86 4.08 4.56
C PHE A 339 -3.29 5.36 5.24
N VAL A 340 -3.74 6.32 4.44
CA VAL A 340 -4.33 7.57 4.92
C VAL A 340 -5.79 7.32 5.23
N ARG A 341 -6.22 7.77 6.40
CA ARG A 341 -7.60 7.71 6.85
C ARG A 341 -8.06 9.10 7.26
N GLN A 342 -9.17 9.55 6.70
CA GLN A 342 -9.88 10.73 7.16
C GLN A 342 -11.20 10.35 7.85
N ARG A 343 -11.41 10.89 9.06
CA ARG A 343 -12.65 10.76 9.82
C ARG A 343 -13.06 12.12 10.39
N GLY A 344 -14.17 12.66 9.88
CA GLY A 344 -14.54 14.05 10.17
C GLY A 344 -13.49 15.00 9.62
N THR A 345 -12.92 15.86 10.49
CA THR A 345 -11.85 16.80 10.12
C THR A 345 -10.44 16.25 10.32
N GLY A 346 -10.28 15.09 10.97
CA GLY A 346 -8.97 14.51 11.23
C GLY A 346 -8.50 13.66 10.06
N VAL A 347 -7.28 13.91 9.57
CA VAL A 347 -6.58 13.13 8.54
C VAL A 347 -5.31 12.59 9.17
N GLY A 348 -5.10 11.28 9.12
CA GLY A 348 -3.91 10.67 9.70
C GLY A 348 -3.58 9.32 9.07
N ILE A 349 -2.44 8.77 9.47
CA ILE A 349 -1.93 7.52 8.93
C ILE A 349 -2.25 6.39 9.90
N VAL A 350 -2.88 5.34 9.39
CA VAL A 350 -3.26 4.15 10.15
C VAL A 350 -2.65 2.89 9.54
N ARG A 351 -2.65 1.80 10.31
CA ARG A 351 -2.07 0.50 9.93
C ARG A 351 -3.08 -0.63 10.14
N LEU A 352 -3.09 -1.56 9.19
CA LEU A 352 -3.65 -2.91 9.30
C LEU A 352 -2.53 -3.96 9.20
N PRO A 353 -2.73 -5.19 9.73
CA PRO A 353 -1.91 -6.32 9.33
C PRO A 353 -1.96 -6.49 7.81
N LEU A 354 -0.84 -6.81 7.16
CA LEU A 354 -0.76 -6.91 5.69
C LEU A 354 -1.76 -7.93 5.12
N ALA A 355 -1.90 -9.06 5.82
CA ALA A 355 -2.84 -10.11 5.49
C ALA A 355 -4.27 -9.86 6.00
N GLY A 356 -4.48 -8.82 6.82
CA GLY A 356 -5.71 -8.56 7.55
C GLY A 356 -6.75 -7.72 6.81
N ARG A 357 -7.93 -7.61 7.41
CA ARG A 357 -9.07 -6.78 6.97
C ARG A 357 -9.58 -5.98 8.15
N ALA A 358 -10.15 -4.79 7.92
CA ALA A 358 -10.77 -4.01 8.98
C ALA A 358 -11.90 -4.82 9.66
N ALA A 359 -12.06 -4.72 10.98
CA ALA A 359 -13.13 -5.43 11.70
C ALA A 359 -14.49 -4.69 11.63
N GLY A 360 -14.48 -3.36 11.46
CA GLY A 360 -15.65 -2.47 11.46
C GLY A 360 -16.43 -2.38 10.14
N LEU A 361 -16.34 -3.41 9.32
CA LEU A 361 -16.97 -3.49 8.01
C LEU A 361 -18.50 -3.39 8.12
N ARG A 362 -19.07 -2.23 7.76
CA ARG A 362 -20.53 -2.03 7.71
C ARG A 362 -21.16 -3.10 6.82
N ALA A 363 -22.27 -3.67 7.27
CA ALA A 363 -23.10 -4.59 6.52
C ALA A 363 -24.54 -4.38 6.98
N ASP A 364 -25.25 -3.49 6.28
CA ASP A 364 -26.65 -3.20 6.57
C ASP A 364 -27.52 -3.28 5.31
N GLU A 365 -28.83 -3.29 5.54
CA GLU A 365 -29.81 -3.45 4.46
C GLU A 365 -29.80 -2.26 3.49
N ALA A 366 -29.55 -1.05 3.99
CA ALA A 366 -29.50 0.16 3.17
C ALA A 366 -28.40 0.09 2.11
N GLN A 367 -27.25 -0.52 2.45
CA GLN A 367 -26.20 -0.75 1.47
C GLN A 367 -26.62 -1.77 0.40
N VAL A 368 -27.39 -2.81 0.75
CA VAL A 368 -27.92 -3.76 -0.24
C VAL A 368 -28.88 -3.06 -1.20
N ASP A 369 -29.73 -2.18 -0.69
CA ASP A 369 -30.62 -1.37 -1.52
C ASP A 369 -29.84 -0.42 -2.44
N ALA A 370 -28.79 0.23 -1.93
CA ALA A 370 -27.95 1.14 -2.71
C ALA A 370 -27.23 0.44 -3.88
N ILE A 371 -26.81 -0.82 -3.68
CA ILE A 371 -26.12 -1.61 -4.73
C ILE A 371 -26.94 -1.70 -6.01
N GLN A 372 -28.28 -1.74 -5.95
CA GLN A 372 -29.12 -1.80 -7.14
C GLN A 372 -28.88 -0.63 -8.11
N ASN A 373 -28.44 0.52 -7.60
CA ASN A 373 -28.18 1.72 -8.39
C ASN A 373 -26.74 1.79 -8.93
N TRP A 374 -25.88 0.83 -8.58
CA TRP A 374 -24.49 0.86 -9.04
C TRP A 374 -24.39 0.58 -10.54
N GLY A 375 -23.41 1.24 -11.16
CA GLY A 375 -23.33 1.41 -12.61
C GLY A 375 -23.29 0.10 -13.41
N SER A 376 -22.38 -0.82 -13.10
CA SER A 376 -22.22 -2.08 -13.84
C SER A 376 -22.73 -3.29 -13.07
N ALA A 377 -23.19 -4.32 -13.78
CA ALA A 377 -23.56 -5.60 -13.16
C ALA A 377 -22.37 -6.27 -12.45
N TYR A 378 -21.14 -6.05 -12.94
CA TYR A 378 -19.93 -6.49 -12.24
C TYR A 378 -19.80 -5.82 -10.87
N ASP A 379 -19.98 -4.49 -10.81
CA ASP A 379 -19.92 -3.75 -9.55
C ASP A 379 -21.00 -4.24 -8.58
N ARG A 380 -22.22 -4.48 -9.07
CA ARG A 380 -23.32 -5.03 -8.25
C ARG A 380 -23.03 -6.42 -7.71
N LEU A 381 -22.58 -7.33 -8.57
CA LEU A 381 -22.18 -8.68 -8.16
C LEU A 381 -21.06 -8.64 -7.12
N LEU A 382 -20.08 -7.76 -7.28
CA LEU A 382 -19.00 -7.55 -6.33
C LEU A 382 -19.52 -7.02 -5.00
N GLY A 383 -20.40 -6.01 -5.03
CA GLY A 383 -21.07 -5.44 -3.86
C GLY A 383 -21.89 -6.45 -3.08
N TYR A 384 -22.78 -7.20 -3.74
CA TYR A 384 -23.60 -8.20 -3.04
C TYR A 384 -22.74 -9.32 -2.43
N ARG A 385 -21.68 -9.75 -3.10
CA ARG A 385 -20.75 -10.75 -2.57
C ARG A 385 -20.06 -10.29 -1.31
N TRP A 386 -19.63 -9.04 -1.32
CA TRP A 386 -19.01 -8.38 -0.19
C TRP A 386 -19.99 -8.30 0.99
N VAL A 387 -21.26 -7.93 0.75
CA VAL A 387 -22.22 -7.71 1.85
C VAL A 387 -22.55 -9.06 2.45
N ARG A 388 -22.73 -10.06 1.58
CA ARG A 388 -22.91 -11.45 1.97
C ARG A 388 -21.77 -11.99 2.81
N GLN A 389 -20.51 -11.71 2.44
CA GLN A 389 -19.35 -12.18 3.21
C GLN A 389 -19.36 -11.59 4.63
N ARG A 390 -19.69 -10.30 4.77
CA ARG A 390 -19.75 -9.63 6.08
C ARG A 390 -20.95 -10.08 6.90
N ALA A 391 -22.10 -10.29 6.26
CA ALA A 391 -23.27 -10.87 6.87
C ALA A 391 -22.95 -12.24 7.50
N ARG A 392 -22.19 -13.09 6.81
CA ARG A 392 -21.70 -14.37 7.37
C ARG A 392 -20.85 -14.17 8.61
N THR A 393 -19.86 -13.28 8.55
CA THR A 393 -18.99 -13.02 9.71
C THR A 393 -19.76 -12.44 10.90
N ALA A 394 -20.75 -11.59 10.64
CA ALA A 394 -21.65 -11.05 11.65
C ALA A 394 -22.77 -12.02 12.09
N SER A 395 -22.83 -13.23 11.52
CA SER A 395 -23.93 -14.19 11.74
C SER A 395 -25.33 -13.64 11.41
N ASN A 396 -25.42 -12.71 10.48
CA ASN A 396 -26.66 -12.11 10.00
C ASN A 396 -27.25 -12.92 8.83
N GLN A 397 -28.02 -13.95 9.15
CA GLN A 397 -28.56 -14.89 8.15
C GLN A 397 -29.55 -14.25 7.17
N SER A 398 -30.37 -13.29 7.60
CA SER A 398 -31.35 -12.64 6.72
C SER A 398 -30.64 -11.86 5.62
N LEU A 399 -29.61 -11.10 5.98
CA LEU A 399 -28.81 -10.33 5.03
C LEU A 399 -28.02 -11.24 4.10
N GLU A 400 -27.47 -12.36 4.61
CA GLU A 400 -26.80 -13.36 3.76
C GLU A 400 -27.74 -13.95 2.70
N ILE A 401 -28.96 -14.34 3.10
CA ILE A 401 -29.98 -14.89 2.18
C ILE A 401 -30.36 -13.84 1.14
N ARG A 402 -30.62 -12.61 1.58
CA ARG A 402 -30.96 -11.50 0.69
C ARG A 402 -29.89 -11.30 -0.38
N CYS A 403 -28.61 -11.14 0.00
CA CYS A 403 -27.54 -10.99 -0.97
C CYS A 403 -27.37 -12.21 -1.88
N THR A 404 -27.66 -13.42 -1.39
CA THR A 404 -27.63 -14.62 -2.23
C THR A 404 -28.69 -14.56 -3.33
N TYR A 405 -29.88 -14.05 -3.01
CA TYR A 405 -30.97 -13.84 -3.96
C TYR A 405 -30.61 -12.76 -5.00
N GLU A 406 -30.13 -11.60 -4.57
CA GLU A 406 -29.74 -10.50 -5.47
C GLU A 406 -28.62 -10.93 -6.44
N ILE A 407 -27.64 -11.73 -5.97
CA ILE A 407 -26.60 -12.30 -6.84
C ILE A 407 -27.22 -13.19 -7.93
N ALA A 408 -28.22 -14.00 -7.59
CA ALA A 408 -28.87 -14.88 -8.56
C ALA A 408 -29.65 -14.08 -9.62
N GLU A 409 -30.40 -13.05 -9.19
CA GLU A 409 -31.13 -12.15 -10.09
C GLU A 409 -30.18 -11.41 -11.04
N GLU A 410 -29.04 -10.91 -10.57
CA GLU A 410 -28.03 -10.29 -11.44
C GLU A 410 -27.46 -11.26 -12.47
N PHE A 411 -27.24 -12.53 -12.10
CA PHE A 411 -26.78 -13.54 -13.05
C PHE A 411 -27.85 -13.88 -14.10
N GLU A 412 -29.12 -13.98 -13.71
CA GLU A 412 -30.24 -14.17 -14.64
C GLU A 412 -30.43 -12.97 -15.57
N ALA A 413 -30.22 -11.75 -15.08
CA ALA A 413 -30.27 -10.55 -15.92
C ALA A 413 -29.12 -10.49 -16.95
N LEU A 414 -27.99 -11.15 -16.67
CA LEU A 414 -26.80 -11.21 -17.52
C LEU A 414 -26.86 -12.33 -18.60
N ASP A 415 -28.05 -12.80 -18.96
CA ASP A 415 -28.41 -14.03 -19.68
C ASP A 415 -27.79 -14.33 -21.08
N ASN A 416 -26.64 -13.80 -21.42
CA ASN A 416 -25.67 -14.54 -22.22
C ASN A 416 -24.55 -15.00 -21.29
N LEU A 417 -24.55 -16.28 -20.92
CA LEU A 417 -23.57 -16.96 -20.05
C LEU A 417 -22.10 -16.52 -20.25
N GLY A 418 -21.74 -16.12 -21.47
CA GLY A 418 -20.41 -15.59 -21.83
C GLY A 418 -20.08 -14.19 -21.29
N GLN A 419 -21.06 -13.31 -21.06
CA GLN A 419 -20.84 -12.00 -20.44
C GLN A 419 -20.73 -12.13 -18.91
N ALA A 420 -21.57 -12.96 -18.30
CA ALA A 420 -21.52 -13.25 -16.87
C ALA A 420 -20.20 -13.91 -16.44
N MET A 421 -19.68 -14.88 -17.21
CA MET A 421 -18.40 -15.53 -16.94
C MET A 421 -17.17 -14.69 -17.27
N ALA A 422 -17.30 -13.63 -18.08
CA ALA A 422 -16.21 -12.70 -18.37
C ALA A 422 -16.15 -11.56 -17.33
N ALA A 423 -17.28 -11.25 -16.69
CA ALA A 423 -17.35 -10.40 -15.52
C ALA A 423 -16.88 -11.15 -14.26
N TYR A 424 -17.09 -12.47 -14.18
CA TYR A 424 -16.63 -13.32 -13.07
C TYR A 424 -15.15 -13.71 -13.18
#